data_AF-A0A7G2CK25-F1
#
_entry.id   AF-A0A7G2CK25-F1
#
_cell.length_a   1.000
_cell.length_b   1.000
_cell.length_c   1.000
_cell.angle_alpha   90.00
_cell.angle_beta   90.00
_cell.angle_gamma   90.00
#
_symmetry.space_group_name_H-M   'P 1'
#
loop_
_entity.id
_entity.type
_entity.pdbx_description
1 polymer ?
#
loop_
_entity_poly.entity_id
_entity_poly.type
_entity_poly.pdbx_seq_one_letter_code
_entity_poly.pdbx_strand_id
1 'polypeptide(L)'
;MEVDDDGARGTIGSHWKMRTAKDDLMAGYIGHVMFLSPMTLAYMEDAGLYTPDYDKANILPFGYGAGCNFVRKPCISDGVSAYPQYFPTSNSTRLCTSDYSAVGRVASRSSLCSDKIYDYFGDGVCNTHAYMDFCPYYGEWERCPTSDTEWTSRCFNIFDESGAACLNISCDFDAQTYTVGGVTCAPGERVTLNGAVYRCLHFYEACPYRKTDGLRKPCTPHCKRCTNGVCDSCDEPYILSASNTCESPPSDCTPNCKRCSNNYCVQCEDQYIATPESALCVRKVENCNSISNDGKCISCDGGRKPSGDGSKCVSKGVPWWVWLIVGIVAAVIIVVLIVVVLCCCYGGSAGPDDEDESSYSSQAPSDSCSDSFSESDGSSHSSW
;
A
#
# COMPACT_ATOMS: atom_id res chain seq x y z
N MET A 1 -38.19 -8.46 -16.71
CA MET A 1 -37.92 -9.73 -16.01
C MET A 1 -39.26 -10.40 -15.70
N GLU A 2 -39.34 -11.73 -15.77
CA GLU A 2 -40.53 -12.48 -15.34
C GLU A 2 -40.62 -12.46 -13.81
N VAL A 3 -41.77 -12.00 -13.29
CA VAL A 3 -42.11 -12.05 -11.86
C VAL A 3 -42.83 -13.37 -11.62
N ASP A 4 -42.58 -13.99 -10.45
CA ASP A 4 -43.19 -15.25 -10.09
C ASP A 4 -44.72 -15.14 -10.10
N ASP A 5 -45.36 -15.99 -10.89
CA ASP A 5 -46.79 -16.11 -11.10
C ASP A 5 -47.39 -17.33 -10.38
N ASP A 6 -46.58 -18.06 -9.61
CA ASP A 6 -46.95 -19.26 -8.86
C ASP A 6 -46.80 -19.10 -7.34
N GLY A 7 -47.36 -20.07 -6.62
CA GLY A 7 -47.25 -20.16 -5.17
C GLY A 7 -48.29 -19.32 -4.40
N ALA A 8 -48.02 -19.11 -3.11
CA ALA A 8 -48.92 -18.36 -2.24
C ALA A 8 -48.73 -16.85 -2.40
N ARG A 9 -49.59 -16.04 -1.75
CA ARG A 9 -49.52 -14.56 -1.74
C ARG A 9 -48.16 -13.98 -1.35
N GLY A 10 -47.34 -14.73 -0.60
CA GLY A 10 -45.99 -14.31 -0.23
C GLY A 10 -44.95 -14.50 -1.33
N THR A 11 -45.23 -15.31 -2.36
CA THR A 11 -44.34 -15.61 -3.48
C THR A 11 -44.78 -14.84 -4.73
N ILE A 12 -46.02 -15.08 -5.15
CA ILE A 12 -46.59 -14.52 -6.37
C ILE A 12 -46.54 -12.99 -6.37
N GLY A 13 -46.04 -12.41 -7.46
CA GLY A 13 -45.94 -10.96 -7.65
C GLY A 13 -44.81 -10.26 -6.88
N SER A 14 -44.05 -10.98 -6.03
CA SER A 14 -43.03 -10.38 -5.15
C SER A 14 -41.60 -10.92 -5.35
N HIS A 15 -41.44 -11.94 -6.21
CA HIS A 15 -40.17 -12.62 -6.47
C HIS A 15 -39.91 -12.76 -7.96
N TRP A 16 -38.69 -13.07 -8.35
CA TRP A 16 -38.37 -13.48 -9.72
C TRP A 16 -38.85 -14.90 -9.99
N LYS A 17 -39.35 -15.13 -11.21
CA LYS A 17 -39.74 -16.46 -11.65
C LYS A 17 -38.52 -17.38 -11.60
N MET A 18 -38.60 -18.44 -10.80
CA MET A 18 -37.46 -19.35 -10.60
C MET A 18 -37.05 -20.06 -11.90
N ARG A 19 -37.99 -20.30 -12.84
CA ARG A 19 -37.66 -20.82 -14.18
C ARG A 19 -36.55 -20.04 -14.88
N THR A 20 -36.48 -18.72 -14.70
CA THR A 20 -35.53 -17.84 -15.40
C THR A 20 -34.48 -17.21 -14.51
N ALA A 21 -34.68 -17.20 -13.19
CA ALA A 21 -33.73 -16.64 -12.21
C ALA A 21 -33.56 -17.53 -10.97
N LYS A 22 -33.50 -18.84 -11.15
CA LYS A 22 -33.18 -19.77 -10.06
C LYS A 22 -31.88 -19.36 -9.38
N ASP A 23 -31.86 -19.39 -8.05
CA ASP A 23 -30.73 -19.03 -7.17
C ASP A 23 -30.43 -17.52 -7.07
N ASP A 24 -31.20 -16.67 -7.73
CA ASP A 24 -31.17 -15.24 -7.43
C ASP A 24 -31.61 -14.98 -5.98
N LEU A 25 -31.04 -13.95 -5.34
CA LEU A 25 -31.45 -13.49 -4.01
C LEU A 25 -32.97 -13.23 -3.90
N MET A 26 -33.60 -12.79 -4.98
CA MET A 26 -35.04 -12.49 -5.05
C MET A 26 -35.85 -13.61 -5.73
N ALA A 27 -35.28 -14.81 -5.92
CA ALA A 27 -36.05 -15.97 -6.36
C ALA A 27 -37.05 -16.42 -5.27
N GLY A 28 -38.23 -16.89 -5.69
CA GLY A 28 -39.32 -17.26 -4.75
C GLY A 28 -39.03 -18.43 -3.82
N TYR A 29 -37.98 -19.20 -4.10
CA TYR A 29 -37.57 -20.39 -3.36
C TYR A 29 -36.06 -20.37 -3.13
N ILE A 30 -35.67 -20.60 -1.88
CA ILE A 30 -34.30 -20.43 -1.40
C ILE A 30 -33.41 -21.62 -1.82
N GLY A 31 -32.28 -21.31 -2.45
CA GLY A 31 -31.13 -22.22 -2.63
C GLY A 31 -30.12 -22.10 -1.48
N HIS A 32 -29.06 -22.92 -1.48
CA HIS A 32 -28.00 -22.80 -0.45
C HIS A 32 -27.05 -21.65 -0.74
N VAL A 33 -26.85 -21.35 -2.02
CA VAL A 33 -26.14 -20.16 -2.46
C VAL A 33 -27.13 -19.28 -3.20
N MET A 34 -27.20 -18.03 -2.77
CA MET A 34 -28.04 -17.00 -3.38
C MET A 34 -27.15 -15.92 -3.97
N PHE A 35 -27.50 -15.45 -5.16
CA PHE A 35 -26.69 -14.50 -5.91
C PHE A 35 -27.42 -13.16 -5.96
N LEU A 36 -26.76 -12.08 -5.50
CA LEU A 36 -27.24 -10.72 -5.71
C LEU A 36 -26.96 -10.32 -7.16
N SER A 37 -27.87 -10.64 -8.06
CA SER A 37 -27.63 -10.42 -9.49
C SER A 37 -27.78 -8.95 -9.92
N PRO A 38 -27.26 -8.58 -11.11
CA PRO A 38 -27.51 -7.27 -11.72
C PRO A 38 -29.00 -6.98 -11.92
N MET A 39 -29.83 -8.02 -12.09
CA MET A 39 -31.27 -7.87 -12.28
C MET A 39 -31.98 -7.43 -11.00
N THR A 40 -31.59 -8.00 -9.86
CA THR A 40 -32.09 -7.55 -8.55
C THR A 40 -31.63 -6.12 -8.24
N LEU A 41 -30.38 -5.77 -8.55
CA LEU A 41 -29.91 -4.39 -8.40
C LEU A 41 -30.67 -3.41 -9.30
N ALA A 42 -30.92 -3.77 -10.57
CA ALA A 42 -31.69 -2.94 -11.49
C ALA A 42 -33.13 -2.70 -11.01
N TYR A 43 -33.78 -3.72 -10.44
CA TYR A 43 -35.09 -3.50 -9.81
C TYR A 43 -35.04 -2.51 -8.65
N MET A 44 -34.00 -2.56 -7.81
CA MET A 44 -33.83 -1.62 -6.70
C MET A 44 -33.57 -0.18 -7.19
N GLU A 45 -32.86 -0.02 -8.31
CA GLU A 45 -32.67 1.26 -9.00
C GLU A 45 -33.98 1.78 -9.59
N ASP A 46 -34.72 0.94 -10.34
CA ASP A 46 -36.00 1.28 -10.98
C ASP A 46 -37.10 1.63 -9.97
N ALA A 47 -37.02 1.09 -8.74
CA ALA A 47 -37.90 1.47 -7.64
C ALA A 47 -37.68 2.93 -7.18
N GLY A 48 -36.58 3.57 -7.59
CA GLY A 48 -36.24 4.96 -7.25
C GLY A 48 -35.79 5.18 -5.81
N LEU A 49 -35.54 4.08 -5.07
CA LEU A 49 -35.17 4.12 -3.65
C LEU A 49 -33.66 4.00 -3.41
N TYR A 50 -32.93 3.43 -4.37
CA TYR A 50 -31.52 3.07 -4.23
C TYR A 50 -30.71 3.49 -5.46
N THR A 51 -29.43 3.73 -5.24
CA THR A 51 -28.42 3.82 -6.31
C THR A 51 -27.45 2.66 -6.12
N PRO A 52 -27.67 1.53 -6.80
CA PRO A 52 -26.87 0.32 -6.57
C PRO A 52 -25.46 0.44 -7.15
N ASP A 53 -24.51 -0.20 -6.46
CA ASP A 53 -23.16 -0.44 -6.99
C ASP A 53 -23.15 -1.76 -7.77
N TYR A 54 -23.24 -1.69 -9.10
CA TYR A 54 -23.27 -2.86 -9.97
C TYR A 54 -21.94 -3.65 -9.97
N ASP A 55 -20.82 -3.06 -9.52
CA ASP A 55 -19.55 -3.78 -9.39
C ASP A 55 -19.60 -4.81 -8.25
N LYS A 56 -20.61 -4.74 -7.38
CA LYS A 56 -20.89 -5.72 -6.32
C LYS A 56 -21.85 -6.82 -6.75
N ALA A 57 -22.36 -6.78 -7.98
CA ALA A 57 -23.27 -7.80 -8.47
C ALA A 57 -22.56 -9.16 -8.61
N ASN A 58 -23.25 -10.23 -8.25
CA ASN A 58 -22.80 -11.59 -8.52
C ASN A 58 -23.27 -12.03 -9.90
N ILE A 59 -22.46 -12.84 -10.57
CA ILE A 59 -22.88 -13.55 -11.77
C ILE A 59 -23.77 -14.72 -11.32
N LEU A 60 -25.04 -14.71 -11.74
CA LEU A 60 -25.98 -15.80 -11.52
C LEU A 60 -25.68 -16.94 -12.51
N PRO A 61 -25.16 -18.12 -12.09
CA PRO A 61 -24.75 -19.16 -13.05
C PRO A 61 -25.91 -19.75 -13.84
N PHE A 62 -27.10 -19.78 -13.26
CA PHE A 62 -28.30 -20.30 -13.90
C PHE A 62 -28.75 -19.39 -15.04
N GLY A 63 -28.72 -19.89 -16.27
CA GLY A 63 -29.10 -19.13 -17.47
C GLY A 63 -28.07 -18.10 -17.95
N TYR A 64 -26.88 -18.00 -17.33
CA TYR A 64 -25.86 -17.05 -17.76
C TYR A 64 -25.39 -17.32 -19.18
N GLY A 65 -25.47 -16.30 -20.05
CA GLY A 65 -25.08 -16.44 -21.46
C GLY A 65 -25.99 -17.36 -22.31
N ALA A 66 -27.12 -17.84 -21.78
CA ALA A 66 -27.99 -18.81 -22.46
C ALA A 66 -28.80 -18.22 -23.64
N GLY A 67 -28.84 -16.88 -23.76
CA GLY A 67 -29.48 -16.15 -24.85
C GLY A 67 -31.02 -16.07 -24.75
N CYS A 68 -31.65 -15.40 -25.71
CA CYS A 68 -33.08 -15.06 -25.63
C CYS A 68 -34.02 -16.27 -25.57
N ASN A 69 -33.63 -17.41 -26.15
CA ASN A 69 -34.47 -18.60 -26.19
C ASN A 69 -34.65 -19.23 -24.79
N PHE A 70 -33.67 -19.07 -23.89
CA PHE A 70 -33.77 -19.53 -22.52
C PHE A 70 -35.00 -18.96 -21.80
N VAL A 71 -35.31 -17.68 -22.07
CA VAL A 71 -36.47 -16.97 -21.50
C VAL A 71 -37.71 -17.15 -22.37
N ARG A 72 -37.59 -17.05 -23.70
CA ARG A 72 -38.75 -16.96 -24.61
C ARG A 72 -39.30 -18.30 -25.09
N LYS A 73 -38.59 -19.42 -24.89
CA LYS A 73 -39.00 -20.75 -25.36
C LYS A 73 -39.23 -21.70 -24.17
N PRO A 74 -40.08 -22.73 -24.33
CA PRO A 74 -40.18 -23.81 -23.35
C PRO A 74 -38.80 -24.36 -22.97
N CYS A 75 -38.60 -24.71 -21.71
CA CYS A 75 -37.34 -25.29 -21.23
C CYS A 75 -36.98 -26.60 -21.95
N ILE A 76 -38.01 -27.35 -22.34
CA ILE A 76 -37.93 -28.59 -23.10
C ILE A 76 -39.00 -28.53 -24.21
N SER A 77 -38.65 -28.99 -25.40
CA SER A 77 -39.57 -29.14 -26.54
C SER A 77 -39.49 -30.57 -27.06
N ASP A 78 -40.62 -31.27 -27.09
CA ASP A 78 -40.72 -32.66 -27.56
C ASP A 78 -39.71 -33.60 -26.88
N GLY A 79 -39.54 -33.46 -25.56
CA GLY A 79 -38.61 -34.25 -24.77
C GLY A 79 -37.13 -33.90 -24.96
N VAL A 80 -36.80 -32.85 -25.71
CA VAL A 80 -35.44 -32.38 -25.95
C VAL A 80 -35.20 -31.03 -25.28
N SER A 81 -34.14 -30.95 -24.48
CA SER A 81 -33.70 -29.71 -23.83
C SER A 81 -32.60 -29.05 -24.66
N ALA A 82 -32.75 -27.75 -24.93
CA ALA A 82 -31.64 -26.94 -25.47
C ALA A 82 -30.61 -26.58 -24.39
N TYR A 83 -30.94 -26.80 -23.12
CA TYR A 83 -30.14 -26.43 -21.96
C TYR A 83 -30.08 -27.58 -20.94
N PRO A 84 -29.54 -28.75 -21.31
CA PRO A 84 -29.56 -29.96 -20.47
C PRO A 84 -28.88 -29.78 -19.11
N GLN A 85 -27.93 -28.84 -19.01
CA GLN A 85 -27.26 -28.49 -17.75
C GLN A 85 -28.20 -27.83 -16.72
N TYR A 86 -29.29 -27.21 -17.17
CA TYR A 86 -30.28 -26.57 -16.32
C TYR A 86 -31.58 -27.38 -16.25
N PHE A 87 -32.01 -27.90 -17.41
CA PHE A 87 -33.27 -28.60 -17.59
C PHE A 87 -33.03 -30.01 -18.14
N PRO A 88 -32.77 -31.00 -17.28
CA PRO A 88 -32.47 -32.37 -17.70
C PRO A 88 -33.72 -33.13 -18.15
N THR A 89 -33.57 -33.98 -19.16
CA THR A 89 -34.65 -34.82 -19.71
C THR A 89 -34.68 -36.23 -19.13
N SER A 90 -33.64 -36.62 -18.38
CA SER A 90 -33.50 -37.91 -17.71
C SER A 90 -33.25 -37.72 -16.21
N ASN A 91 -33.72 -38.66 -15.40
CA ASN A 91 -33.47 -38.73 -13.96
C ASN A 91 -32.40 -39.77 -13.58
N SER A 92 -31.74 -40.40 -14.55
CA SER A 92 -30.76 -41.47 -14.32
C SER A 92 -29.44 -40.98 -13.72
N THR A 93 -29.09 -39.72 -13.98
CA THR A 93 -27.76 -39.20 -13.69
C THR A 93 -27.84 -38.07 -12.67
N ARG A 94 -26.91 -38.09 -11.71
CA ARG A 94 -26.76 -37.05 -10.72
C ARG A 94 -25.70 -36.06 -11.18
N LEU A 95 -26.11 -34.83 -11.45
CA LEU A 95 -25.20 -33.72 -11.75
C LEU A 95 -25.39 -32.62 -10.70
N CYS A 96 -24.47 -31.68 -10.65
CA CYS A 96 -24.53 -30.57 -9.71
C CYS A 96 -25.81 -29.74 -9.83
N THR A 97 -26.27 -29.26 -8.68
CA THR A 97 -27.26 -28.17 -8.65
C THR A 97 -26.67 -26.92 -9.33
N SER A 98 -27.53 -26.05 -9.86
CA SER A 98 -27.10 -24.84 -10.58
C SER A 98 -26.33 -23.82 -9.73
N ASP A 99 -26.48 -23.90 -8.41
CA ASP A 99 -25.74 -23.13 -7.43
C ASP A 99 -24.48 -23.86 -6.93
N TYR A 100 -24.13 -25.01 -7.52
CA TYR A 100 -22.96 -25.87 -7.23
C TYR A 100 -22.76 -26.22 -5.75
N SER A 101 -23.81 -26.13 -4.94
CA SER A 101 -23.77 -26.40 -3.49
C SER A 101 -24.00 -27.86 -3.14
N ALA A 102 -24.50 -28.65 -4.09
CA ALA A 102 -24.87 -30.04 -3.87
C ALA A 102 -24.72 -30.88 -5.14
N VAL A 103 -24.49 -32.17 -4.95
CA VAL A 103 -24.83 -33.16 -5.97
C VAL A 103 -26.34 -33.18 -6.07
N GLY A 104 -26.85 -32.97 -7.27
CA GLY A 104 -28.26 -32.85 -7.57
C GLY A 104 -28.88 -34.12 -8.15
N ARG A 105 -30.20 -34.20 -8.08
CA ARG A 105 -31.03 -35.21 -8.72
C ARG A 105 -32.23 -34.55 -9.37
N VAL A 106 -32.80 -35.24 -10.35
CA VAL A 106 -34.04 -34.82 -11.00
C VAL A 106 -35.21 -35.51 -10.32
N ALA A 107 -36.27 -34.77 -10.03
CA ALA A 107 -37.51 -35.36 -9.54
C ALA A 107 -38.16 -36.25 -10.60
N SER A 108 -38.82 -37.32 -10.19
CA SER A 108 -39.61 -38.14 -11.11
C SER A 108 -40.89 -37.41 -11.49
N ARG A 109 -41.26 -37.46 -12.77
CA ARG A 109 -42.55 -36.99 -13.27
C ARG A 109 -43.64 -37.93 -12.76
N SER A 110 -44.62 -37.39 -12.03
CA SER A 110 -45.63 -38.20 -11.34
C SER A 110 -47.02 -37.60 -11.37
N SER A 111 -47.19 -36.43 -11.97
CA SER A 111 -48.43 -35.67 -11.93
C SER A 111 -48.96 -35.42 -13.33
N LEU A 112 -50.29 -35.46 -13.51
CA LEU A 112 -50.90 -35.02 -14.75
C LEU A 112 -50.63 -33.53 -14.94
N CYS A 113 -50.30 -33.15 -16.17
CA CYS A 113 -50.12 -31.74 -16.52
C CYS A 113 -51.44 -30.97 -16.36
N SER A 114 -51.36 -29.80 -15.72
CA SER A 114 -52.51 -28.90 -15.56
C SER A 114 -52.94 -28.25 -16.87
N ASP A 115 -51.98 -28.02 -17.78
CA ASP A 115 -52.17 -27.46 -19.11
C ASP A 115 -51.16 -28.09 -20.08
N LYS A 116 -51.54 -28.18 -21.36
CA LYS A 116 -50.70 -28.71 -22.43
C LYS A 116 -49.42 -27.90 -22.65
N ILE A 117 -49.38 -26.62 -22.27
CA ILE A 117 -48.15 -25.81 -22.34
C ILE A 117 -47.01 -26.35 -21.47
N TYR A 118 -47.33 -27.11 -20.42
CA TYR A 118 -46.36 -27.73 -19.51
C TYR A 118 -46.03 -29.19 -19.90
N ASP A 119 -46.75 -29.77 -20.87
CA ASP A 119 -46.50 -31.14 -21.34
C ASP A 119 -45.27 -31.20 -22.26
N TYR A 120 -44.10 -31.07 -21.63
CA TYR A 120 -42.82 -30.96 -22.31
C TYR A 120 -42.38 -32.24 -23.03
N PHE A 121 -42.96 -33.39 -22.66
CA PHE A 121 -42.58 -34.71 -23.18
C PHE A 121 -43.67 -35.34 -24.07
N GLY A 122 -44.87 -34.74 -24.12
CA GLY A 122 -45.98 -35.20 -24.96
C GLY A 122 -46.71 -36.45 -24.43
N ASP A 123 -46.45 -36.85 -23.19
CA ASP A 123 -47.08 -37.99 -22.52
C ASP A 123 -48.13 -37.57 -21.48
N GLY A 124 -48.37 -36.26 -21.32
CA GLY A 124 -49.32 -35.70 -20.36
C GLY A 124 -48.86 -35.75 -18.91
N VAL A 125 -47.61 -36.14 -18.64
CA VAL A 125 -47.05 -36.25 -17.28
C VAL A 125 -45.99 -35.17 -17.04
N CYS A 126 -46.25 -34.34 -16.03
CA CYS A 126 -45.43 -33.21 -15.62
C CYS A 126 -44.63 -33.49 -14.33
N ASN A 127 -43.64 -32.64 -14.07
CA ASN A 127 -43.06 -32.52 -12.73
C ASN A 127 -44.05 -31.83 -11.78
N THR A 128 -43.67 -31.69 -10.51
CA THR A 128 -44.55 -31.15 -9.45
C THR A 128 -44.28 -29.69 -9.10
N HIS A 129 -43.19 -29.09 -9.60
CA HIS A 129 -42.73 -27.77 -9.19
C HIS A 129 -43.22 -26.66 -10.12
N ALA A 130 -44.43 -26.14 -9.84
CA ALA A 130 -45.06 -25.08 -10.63
C ALA A 130 -44.21 -23.81 -10.74
N TYR A 131 -43.49 -23.43 -9.69
CA TYR A 131 -42.56 -22.28 -9.68
C TYR A 131 -41.41 -22.37 -10.71
N MET A 132 -41.12 -23.56 -11.23
CA MET A 132 -40.20 -23.79 -12.36
C MET A 132 -40.95 -23.92 -13.70
N ASP A 133 -42.21 -23.52 -13.79
CA ASP A 133 -43.13 -23.90 -14.86
C ASP A 133 -43.17 -25.41 -15.09
N PHE A 134 -43.01 -26.22 -14.04
CA PHE A 134 -42.87 -27.68 -14.12
C PHE A 134 -41.66 -28.17 -14.93
N CYS A 135 -40.73 -27.29 -15.29
CA CYS A 135 -39.45 -27.68 -15.87
C CYS A 135 -38.67 -28.56 -14.89
N PRO A 136 -38.13 -29.70 -15.34
CA PRO A 136 -37.21 -30.49 -14.52
C PRO A 136 -35.94 -29.68 -14.25
N TYR A 137 -35.33 -29.86 -13.08
CA TYR A 137 -34.05 -29.27 -12.73
C TYR A 137 -33.31 -30.18 -11.74
N TYR A 138 -32.01 -29.94 -11.55
CA TYR A 138 -31.21 -30.61 -10.53
C TYR A 138 -31.51 -30.00 -9.16
N GLY A 139 -32.34 -30.68 -8.37
CA GLY A 139 -32.59 -30.37 -6.96
C GLY A 139 -31.62 -31.10 -6.03
N GLU A 140 -31.43 -30.62 -4.80
CA GLU A 140 -30.49 -31.21 -3.84
C GLU A 140 -30.75 -32.71 -3.59
N TRP A 141 -29.69 -33.50 -3.71
CA TRP A 141 -29.63 -34.88 -3.24
C TRP A 141 -28.63 -35.00 -2.08
N GLU A 142 -27.44 -34.45 -2.26
CA GLU A 142 -26.36 -34.50 -1.28
C GLU A 142 -25.60 -33.18 -1.26
N ARG A 143 -25.71 -32.46 -0.13
CA ARG A 143 -25.06 -31.17 0.06
C ARG A 143 -23.55 -31.31 0.22
N CYS A 144 -22.81 -30.44 -0.44
CA CYS A 144 -21.38 -30.33 -0.25
C CYS A 144 -21.08 -29.58 1.06
N PRO A 145 -20.25 -30.15 1.96
CA PRO A 145 -19.95 -29.55 3.25
C PRO A 145 -19.12 -28.28 3.07
N THR A 146 -19.59 -27.17 3.62
CA THR A 146 -18.84 -25.91 3.61
C THR A 146 -18.83 -25.26 5.00
N SER A 147 -17.80 -24.49 5.33
CA SER A 147 -17.78 -23.69 6.56
C SER A 147 -18.65 -22.43 6.44
N ASP A 148 -18.96 -21.80 7.58
CA ASP A 148 -19.67 -20.52 7.61
C ASP A 148 -18.81 -19.34 7.12
N THR A 149 -17.48 -19.50 7.20
CA THR A 149 -16.53 -18.41 6.93
C THR A 149 -15.92 -18.47 5.53
N GLU A 150 -15.88 -19.64 4.90
CA GLU A 150 -15.16 -19.88 3.65
C GLU A 150 -15.89 -20.90 2.76
N TRP A 151 -15.63 -20.84 1.45
CA TRP A 151 -16.02 -21.89 0.53
C TRP A 151 -14.96 -23.00 0.59
N THR A 152 -15.28 -24.11 1.24
CA THR A 152 -14.33 -25.23 1.43
C THR A 152 -14.65 -26.42 0.53
N SER A 153 -15.88 -26.51 0.02
CA SER A 153 -16.27 -27.54 -0.95
C SER A 153 -17.36 -27.03 -1.89
N ARG A 154 -17.34 -27.53 -3.13
CA ARG A 154 -18.35 -27.30 -4.16
C ARG A 154 -18.60 -28.58 -4.94
N CYS A 155 -19.74 -28.67 -5.60
CA CYS A 155 -20.04 -29.77 -6.50
C CYS A 155 -19.34 -29.59 -7.85
N PHE A 156 -18.76 -30.66 -8.37
CA PHE A 156 -18.17 -30.72 -9.71
C PHE A 156 -18.77 -31.88 -10.51
N ASN A 157 -19.16 -31.59 -11.75
CA ASN A 157 -19.57 -32.62 -12.71
C ASN A 157 -18.34 -33.37 -13.22
N ILE A 158 -18.46 -34.69 -13.38
CA ILE A 158 -17.51 -35.49 -14.14
C ILE A 158 -17.54 -35.00 -15.59
N PHE A 159 -16.38 -34.97 -16.25
CA PHE A 159 -16.20 -34.34 -17.56
C PHE A 159 -17.10 -34.93 -18.66
N ASP A 160 -17.39 -36.22 -18.59
CA ASP A 160 -18.29 -36.95 -19.50
C ASP A 160 -19.75 -36.94 -19.04
N GLU A 161 -20.07 -36.16 -17.99
CA GLU A 161 -21.40 -36.02 -17.41
C GLU A 161 -21.99 -37.35 -16.90
N SER A 162 -21.15 -38.33 -16.56
CA SER A 162 -21.58 -39.60 -15.96
C SER A 162 -22.01 -39.48 -14.49
N GLY A 163 -21.69 -38.36 -13.84
CA GLY A 163 -22.01 -38.10 -12.45
C GLY A 163 -21.44 -36.78 -11.93
N ALA A 164 -21.51 -36.59 -10.62
CA ALA A 164 -20.94 -35.44 -9.93
C ALA A 164 -20.51 -35.80 -8.50
N ALA A 165 -19.60 -35.02 -7.94
CA ALA A 165 -19.11 -35.20 -6.59
C ALA A 165 -18.76 -33.86 -5.92
N CYS A 166 -18.80 -33.84 -4.59
CA CYS A 166 -18.30 -32.73 -3.80
C CYS A 166 -16.78 -32.81 -3.71
N LEU A 167 -16.10 -31.75 -4.15
CA LEU A 167 -14.64 -31.65 -4.08
C LEU A 167 -14.26 -30.48 -3.18
N ASN A 168 -13.14 -30.63 -2.47
CA ASN A 168 -12.60 -29.57 -1.64
C ASN A 168 -11.96 -28.51 -2.52
N ILE A 169 -12.24 -27.24 -2.21
CA ILE A 169 -11.69 -26.09 -2.90
C ILE A 169 -11.00 -25.14 -1.94
N SER A 170 -10.09 -24.33 -2.47
CA SER A 170 -9.52 -23.17 -1.77
C SER A 170 -9.55 -21.97 -2.70
N CYS A 171 -10.16 -20.88 -2.23
CA CYS A 171 -10.39 -19.66 -3.00
C CYS A 171 -9.33 -18.59 -2.69
N ASP A 172 -8.73 -18.02 -3.72
CA ASP A 172 -7.98 -16.77 -3.67
C ASP A 172 -8.78 -15.68 -4.42
N PHE A 173 -9.50 -14.86 -3.65
CA PHE A 173 -10.33 -13.79 -4.18
C PHE A 173 -9.53 -12.60 -4.72
N ASP A 174 -8.31 -12.38 -4.23
CA ASP A 174 -7.47 -11.27 -4.67
C ASP A 174 -6.83 -11.58 -6.03
N ALA A 175 -6.43 -12.85 -6.22
CA ALA A 175 -5.96 -13.35 -7.52
C ALA A 175 -7.10 -13.78 -8.47
N GLN A 176 -8.35 -13.86 -8.00
CA GLN A 176 -9.49 -14.46 -8.71
C GLN A 176 -9.20 -15.89 -9.22
N THR A 177 -8.53 -16.69 -8.38
CA THR A 177 -8.21 -18.08 -8.70
C THR A 177 -8.69 -19.02 -7.60
N TYR A 178 -8.81 -20.30 -7.91
CA TYR A 178 -9.12 -21.31 -6.92
C TYR A 178 -8.42 -22.62 -7.24
N THR A 179 -8.23 -23.44 -6.22
CA THR A 179 -7.61 -24.76 -6.36
C THR A 179 -8.58 -25.87 -5.97
N VAL A 180 -8.42 -27.05 -6.57
CA VAL A 180 -9.13 -28.28 -6.24
C VAL A 180 -8.08 -29.35 -5.96
N GLY A 181 -8.04 -29.86 -4.72
CA GLY A 181 -6.98 -30.80 -4.32
C GLY A 181 -5.56 -30.24 -4.50
N GLY A 182 -5.37 -28.92 -4.38
CA GLY A 182 -4.09 -28.23 -4.56
C GLY A 182 -3.72 -27.90 -6.01
N VAL A 183 -4.51 -28.34 -6.99
CA VAL A 183 -4.32 -28.00 -8.41
C VAL A 183 -5.14 -26.76 -8.75
N THR A 184 -4.52 -25.76 -9.37
CA THR A 184 -5.25 -24.57 -9.85
C THR A 184 -6.15 -24.96 -11.02
N CYS A 185 -7.43 -24.61 -10.94
CA CYS A 185 -8.39 -24.85 -12.00
C CYS A 185 -8.63 -23.55 -12.79
N ALA A 186 -8.54 -23.60 -14.12
CA ALA A 186 -9.08 -22.55 -14.98
C ALA A 186 -10.38 -23.00 -15.68
N PRO A 187 -11.27 -22.06 -16.07
CA PRO A 187 -12.51 -22.42 -16.73
C PRO A 187 -12.30 -23.21 -18.02
N GLY A 188 -13.06 -24.30 -18.19
CA GLY A 188 -12.95 -25.19 -19.35
C GLY A 188 -11.81 -26.22 -19.28
N GLU A 189 -10.91 -26.11 -18.30
CA GLU A 189 -9.91 -27.13 -18.00
C GLU A 189 -10.49 -28.32 -17.26
N ARG A 190 -9.64 -29.31 -17.01
CA ARG A 190 -9.98 -30.57 -16.35
C ARG A 190 -9.06 -30.83 -15.19
N VAL A 191 -9.59 -31.38 -14.12
CA VAL A 191 -8.82 -31.82 -12.96
C VAL A 191 -9.08 -33.30 -12.68
N THR A 192 -8.02 -34.08 -12.48
CA THR A 192 -8.12 -35.52 -12.19
C THR A 192 -7.93 -35.74 -10.71
N LEU A 193 -8.95 -36.27 -10.04
CA LEU A 193 -8.94 -36.58 -8.62
C LEU A 193 -9.57 -37.95 -8.39
N ASN A 194 -8.94 -38.79 -7.58
CA ASN A 194 -9.42 -40.14 -7.23
C ASN A 194 -9.80 -41.01 -8.45
N GLY A 195 -9.07 -40.87 -9.55
CA GLY A 195 -9.31 -41.64 -10.79
C GLY A 195 -10.46 -41.13 -11.67
N ALA A 196 -11.16 -40.07 -11.27
CA ALA A 196 -12.18 -39.40 -12.08
C ALA A 196 -11.67 -38.05 -12.61
N VAL A 197 -12.16 -37.66 -13.79
CA VAL A 197 -11.82 -36.39 -14.45
C VAL A 197 -13.01 -35.45 -14.33
N TYR A 198 -12.83 -34.32 -13.66
CA TYR A 198 -13.86 -33.31 -13.43
C TYR A 198 -13.67 -32.09 -14.33
N ARG A 199 -14.77 -31.43 -14.67
CA ARG A 199 -14.74 -30.13 -15.36
C ARG A 199 -14.49 -29.02 -14.36
N CYS A 200 -13.45 -28.22 -14.56
CA CYS A 200 -13.22 -27.03 -13.74
C CYS A 200 -14.35 -26.02 -13.96
N LEU A 201 -14.82 -25.43 -12.85
CA LEU A 201 -15.83 -24.39 -12.80
C LEU A 201 -15.23 -23.03 -13.16
N HIS A 202 -16.09 -22.06 -13.45
CA HIS A 202 -15.70 -20.67 -13.41
C HIS A 202 -15.41 -20.23 -11.97
N PHE A 203 -14.55 -19.22 -11.79
CA PHE A 203 -14.25 -18.69 -10.46
C PHE A 203 -15.52 -18.24 -9.71
N TYR A 204 -16.45 -17.56 -10.39
CA TYR A 204 -17.72 -17.11 -9.79
C TYR A 204 -18.69 -18.26 -9.46
N GLU A 205 -18.48 -19.47 -9.99
CA GLU A 205 -19.25 -20.66 -9.64
C GLU A 205 -18.63 -21.37 -8.43
N ALA A 206 -17.30 -21.47 -8.39
CA ALA A 206 -16.58 -22.08 -7.27
C ALA A 206 -16.59 -21.19 -6.01
N CYS A 207 -16.32 -19.89 -6.20
CA CYS A 207 -16.07 -18.88 -5.17
C CYS A 207 -16.94 -17.63 -5.45
N PRO A 208 -18.28 -17.71 -5.30
CA PRO A 208 -19.21 -16.70 -5.81
C PRO A 208 -19.07 -15.32 -5.13
N TYR A 209 -18.78 -15.31 -3.82
CA TYR A 209 -18.56 -14.10 -3.02
C TYR A 209 -17.83 -14.45 -1.72
N ARG A 210 -17.18 -13.48 -1.06
CA ARG A 210 -16.57 -13.70 0.26
C ARG A 210 -17.68 -13.87 1.30
N LYS A 211 -17.72 -15.01 2.03
CA LYS A 211 -18.78 -15.25 3.04
C LYS A 211 -18.71 -14.30 4.24
N THR A 212 -17.52 -13.82 4.58
CA THR A 212 -17.27 -12.95 5.74
C THR A 212 -17.18 -11.47 5.40
N ASP A 213 -17.48 -11.05 4.16
CA ASP A 213 -17.40 -9.63 3.78
C ASP A 213 -18.30 -8.73 4.66
N GLY A 214 -19.37 -9.27 5.26
CA GLY A 214 -20.23 -8.55 6.21
C GLY A 214 -19.70 -8.42 7.65
N LEU A 215 -18.59 -9.11 7.99
CA LEU A 215 -17.92 -9.02 9.30
C LEU A 215 -16.52 -8.39 9.20
N ARG A 216 -16.04 -8.15 7.98
CA ARG A 216 -14.77 -7.49 7.74
C ARG A 216 -14.98 -5.99 7.87
N LYS A 217 -14.47 -5.40 8.95
CA LYS A 217 -14.31 -3.94 8.99
C LYS A 217 -13.42 -3.54 7.80
N PRO A 218 -13.83 -2.56 6.98
CA PRO A 218 -12.99 -2.07 5.89
C PRO A 218 -11.66 -1.59 6.46
N CYS A 219 -10.58 -1.89 5.75
CA CYS A 219 -9.23 -1.48 6.13
C CYS A 219 -9.07 0.02 5.91
N THR A 220 -8.19 0.65 6.70
CA THR A 220 -7.87 2.05 6.49
C THR A 220 -7.12 2.26 5.17
N PRO A 221 -7.27 3.43 4.51
CA PRO A 221 -6.50 3.78 3.32
C PRO A 221 -4.98 3.64 3.55
N HIS A 222 -4.23 3.28 2.50
CA HIS A 222 -2.77 3.06 2.55
C HIS A 222 -2.31 1.85 3.39
N CYS A 223 -3.23 0.93 3.69
CA CYS A 223 -2.90 -0.33 4.33
C CYS A 223 -2.48 -1.38 3.31
N LYS A 224 -1.22 -1.80 3.36
CA LYS A 224 -0.60 -2.81 2.48
C LYS A 224 -1.04 -4.23 2.84
N ARG A 225 -1.14 -4.55 4.13
CA ARG A 225 -1.57 -5.87 4.61
C ARG A 225 -2.59 -5.70 5.72
N CYS A 226 -3.78 -6.26 5.53
CA CYS A 226 -4.90 -6.05 6.43
C CYS A 226 -5.63 -7.34 6.79
N THR A 227 -5.97 -7.46 8.06
CA THR A 227 -6.75 -8.57 8.62
C THR A 227 -7.95 -8.01 9.39
N ASN A 228 -9.17 -8.15 8.85
CA ASN A 228 -10.43 -7.76 9.51
C ASN A 228 -10.49 -6.30 10.00
N GLY A 229 -9.97 -5.36 9.22
CA GLY A 229 -9.94 -3.92 9.53
C GLY A 229 -8.78 -3.50 10.45
N VAL A 230 -7.93 -4.44 10.83
CA VAL A 230 -6.66 -4.19 11.53
C VAL A 230 -5.56 -4.19 10.47
N CYS A 231 -4.85 -3.07 10.35
CA CYS A 231 -3.72 -3.00 9.44
C CYS A 231 -2.45 -3.58 10.08
N ASP A 232 -1.76 -4.47 9.38
CA ASP A 232 -0.51 -5.11 9.81
C ASP A 232 0.72 -4.40 9.19
N SER A 233 0.56 -3.75 8.04
CA SER A 233 1.61 -2.94 7.41
C SER A 233 1.03 -1.90 6.44
N CYS A 234 1.74 -0.77 6.28
CA CYS A 234 1.32 0.35 5.44
C CYS A 234 2.12 0.42 4.13
N ASP A 235 1.54 1.04 3.11
CA ASP A 235 2.26 1.47 1.91
C ASP A 235 3.22 2.61 2.25
N GLU A 236 4.40 2.65 1.64
CA GLU A 236 5.30 3.79 1.80
C GLU A 236 4.67 5.06 1.19
N PRO A 237 4.76 6.24 1.84
CA PRO A 237 5.55 6.58 3.02
C PRO A 237 4.80 6.49 4.38
N TYR A 238 3.63 5.87 4.43
CA TYR A 238 2.75 5.85 5.61
C TYR A 238 3.28 4.92 6.70
N ILE A 239 3.01 5.25 7.96
CA ILE A 239 3.43 4.49 9.14
C ILE A 239 2.24 3.91 9.88
N LEU A 240 2.42 2.73 10.47
CA LEU A 240 1.38 2.06 11.25
C LEU A 240 1.29 2.71 12.64
N SER A 241 0.13 3.25 12.98
CA SER A 241 -0.13 3.85 14.29
C SER A 241 -0.43 2.81 15.36
N ALA A 242 -0.46 3.24 16.63
CA ALA A 242 -0.84 2.37 17.76
C ALA A 242 -2.28 1.85 17.69
N SER A 243 -3.15 2.48 16.88
CA SER A 243 -4.52 2.02 16.61
C SER A 243 -4.61 1.10 15.39
N ASN A 244 -3.48 0.64 14.84
CA ASN A 244 -3.40 -0.17 13.63
C ASN A 244 -4.03 0.51 12.40
N THR A 245 -3.83 1.82 12.30
CA THR A 245 -4.24 2.65 11.15
C THR A 245 -3.02 3.23 10.47
N CYS A 246 -3.07 3.40 9.15
CA CYS A 246 -1.97 4.01 8.40
C CYS A 246 -2.10 5.52 8.40
N GLU A 247 -1.11 6.18 8.99
CA GLU A 247 -1.06 7.64 9.12
C GLU A 247 0.13 8.18 8.34
N SER A 248 -0.02 9.40 7.81
CA SER A 248 1.11 10.11 7.22
C SER A 248 2.20 10.26 8.29
N PRO A 249 3.48 10.07 7.94
CA PRO A 249 4.56 10.28 8.89
C PRO A 249 4.47 11.72 9.42
N PRO A 250 4.72 11.94 10.73
CA PRO A 250 4.55 13.26 11.33
C PRO A 250 5.42 14.30 10.62
N SER A 251 4.78 15.29 10.01
CA SER A 251 5.40 16.46 9.42
C SER A 251 5.32 17.62 10.42
N ASP A 252 6.36 17.78 11.24
CA ASP A 252 6.92 19.08 11.64
C ASP A 252 8.07 18.84 12.62
N CYS A 253 9.19 18.39 12.06
CA CYS A 253 10.46 18.57 12.72
C CYS A 253 10.83 20.06 12.64
N THR A 254 11.50 20.55 13.68
CA THR A 254 11.68 21.98 13.99
C THR A 254 11.96 22.89 12.78
N PRO A 255 11.53 24.18 12.82
CA PRO A 255 11.71 25.11 11.71
C PRO A 255 13.14 25.11 11.17
N ASN A 256 13.28 25.20 9.83
CA ASN A 256 14.56 25.22 9.11
C ASN A 256 15.33 23.88 9.09
N CYS A 257 14.64 22.77 9.33
CA CYS A 257 15.16 21.42 9.19
C CYS A 257 14.92 20.86 7.76
N LYS A 258 16.01 20.51 7.06
CA LYS A 258 15.98 19.96 5.70
C LYS A 258 15.69 18.45 5.68
N ARG A 259 16.14 17.71 6.70
CA ARG A 259 15.92 16.26 6.82
C ARG A 259 15.77 15.85 8.29
N CYS A 260 14.76 15.03 8.58
CA CYS A 260 14.43 14.60 9.93
C CYS A 260 14.40 13.07 10.09
N SER A 261 14.64 12.59 11.31
CA SER A 261 14.46 11.21 11.73
C SER A 261 14.02 11.17 13.20
N ASN A 262 12.91 10.51 13.53
CA ASN A 262 12.40 10.33 14.92
C ASN A 262 12.33 11.64 15.75
N ASN A 263 11.80 12.74 15.19
CA ASN A 263 11.78 14.08 15.81
C ASN A 263 13.16 14.75 16.03
N TYR A 264 14.24 14.19 15.51
CA TYR A 264 15.57 14.82 15.50
C TYR A 264 15.90 15.37 14.12
N CYS A 265 16.39 16.61 14.07
CA CYS A 265 16.86 17.16 12.81
C CYS A 265 18.24 16.60 12.48
N VAL A 266 18.30 15.75 11.46
CA VAL A 266 19.57 15.15 11.01
C VAL A 266 20.30 16.05 10.02
N GLN A 267 19.60 17.01 9.40
CA GLN A 267 20.21 17.97 8.48
C GLN A 267 19.44 19.30 8.47
N CYS A 268 20.11 20.39 8.80
CA CYS A 268 19.56 21.73 8.68
C CYS A 268 19.66 22.28 7.25
N GLU A 269 18.88 23.31 6.95
CA GLU A 269 19.06 24.12 5.74
C GLU A 269 20.42 24.82 5.70
N ASP A 270 20.88 25.23 4.51
CA ASP A 270 22.28 25.64 4.29
C ASP A 270 22.74 26.84 5.15
N GLN A 271 21.80 27.69 5.59
CA GLN A 271 22.08 28.83 6.48
C GLN A 271 22.03 28.50 7.98
N TYR A 272 21.77 27.25 8.33
CA TYR A 272 21.54 26.81 9.70
C TYR A 272 22.50 25.68 10.09
N ILE A 273 22.75 25.54 11.38
CA ILE A 273 23.58 24.51 11.98
C ILE A 273 22.83 23.89 13.16
N ALA A 274 23.02 22.59 13.37
CA ALA A 274 22.38 21.87 14.46
C ALA A 274 23.02 22.27 15.80
N THR A 275 22.20 22.45 16.83
CA THR A 275 22.70 22.55 18.20
C THR A 275 23.32 21.23 18.67
N PRO A 276 24.22 21.22 19.67
CA PRO A 276 24.89 20.01 20.16
C PRO A 276 23.93 18.88 20.58
N GLU A 277 22.70 19.23 20.98
CA GLU A 277 21.65 18.29 21.37
C GLU A 277 20.71 17.87 20.22
N SER A 278 21.05 18.19 18.96
CA SER A 278 20.39 17.69 17.73
C SER A 278 18.88 18.01 17.57
N ALA A 279 18.31 18.86 18.41
CA ALA A 279 16.88 19.18 18.39
C ALA A 279 16.53 20.47 17.62
N LEU A 280 17.47 21.39 17.39
CA LEU A 280 17.18 22.72 16.83
C LEU A 280 18.19 23.14 15.76
N CYS A 281 17.67 23.67 14.65
CA CYS A 281 18.46 24.33 13.60
C CYS A 281 18.52 25.83 13.87
N VAL A 282 19.71 26.34 14.19
CA VAL A 282 19.95 27.75 14.49
C VAL A 282 20.81 28.38 13.40
N ARG A 283 20.62 29.67 13.16
CA ARG A 283 21.29 30.38 12.05
C ARG A 283 22.82 30.37 12.26
N LYS A 284 23.58 30.10 11.21
CA LYS A 284 25.05 30.10 11.24
C LYS A 284 25.59 31.49 11.62
N VAL A 285 26.54 31.52 12.56
CA VAL A 285 27.32 32.72 12.90
C VAL A 285 28.65 32.67 12.15
N GLU A 286 28.97 33.71 11.39
CA GLU A 286 30.21 33.77 10.62
C GLU A 286 31.46 33.73 11.52
N ASN A 287 32.46 32.94 11.11
CA ASN A 287 33.71 32.72 11.84
C ASN A 287 33.51 32.13 13.25
N CYS A 288 32.43 31.37 13.47
CA CYS A 288 32.14 30.70 14.73
C CYS A 288 32.44 29.19 14.64
N ASN A 289 33.22 28.67 15.58
CA ASN A 289 33.61 27.26 15.68
C ASN A 289 32.61 26.42 16.47
N SER A 290 31.93 26.99 17.46
CA SER A 290 30.93 26.28 18.26
C SER A 290 29.81 27.19 18.74
N ILE A 291 28.59 26.66 18.76
CA ILE A 291 27.35 27.38 19.10
C ILE A 291 26.68 26.71 20.31
N SER A 292 26.08 27.55 21.16
CA SER A 292 25.27 27.17 22.33
C SER A 292 23.84 26.77 21.92
N ASN A 293 23.12 26.08 22.82
CA ASN A 293 21.73 25.67 22.60
C ASN A 293 20.78 26.86 22.31
N ASP A 294 21.17 28.10 22.68
CA ASP A 294 20.44 29.34 22.38
C ASP A 294 20.88 30.04 21.09
N GLY A 295 21.70 29.38 20.25
CA GLY A 295 22.16 29.93 18.96
C GLY A 295 23.30 30.95 19.04
N LYS A 296 23.89 31.14 20.23
CA LYS A 296 25.02 32.06 20.42
C LYS A 296 26.36 31.39 20.19
N CYS A 297 27.29 32.15 19.63
CA CYS A 297 28.65 31.68 19.40
C CYS A 297 29.45 31.57 20.71
N ILE A 298 29.96 30.38 21.01
CA ILE A 298 30.80 30.08 22.17
C ILE A 298 32.28 30.32 21.85
N SER A 299 32.72 29.97 20.64
CA SER A 299 34.12 30.11 20.22
C SER A 299 34.24 30.52 18.76
N CYS A 300 35.24 31.34 18.45
CA CYS A 300 35.43 31.94 17.12
C CYS A 300 36.73 31.46 16.46
N ASP A 301 36.72 31.40 15.14
CA ASP A 301 37.88 31.10 14.31
C ASP A 301 38.81 32.31 14.13
N GLY A 302 40.08 32.05 13.83
CA GLY A 302 41.06 33.06 13.44
C GLY A 302 41.36 34.07 14.55
N GLY A 303 41.53 33.61 15.78
CA GLY A 303 41.96 34.45 16.92
C GLY A 303 40.94 35.49 17.38
N ARG A 304 39.70 35.44 16.90
CA ARG A 304 38.59 36.33 17.30
C ARG A 304 38.00 35.91 18.66
N LYS A 305 37.20 36.78 19.27
CA LYS A 305 36.40 36.46 20.48
C LYS A 305 34.91 36.69 20.19
N PRO A 306 33.99 35.97 20.86
CA PRO A 306 32.58 36.29 20.78
C PRO A 306 32.29 37.72 21.25
N SER A 307 31.32 38.37 20.63
CA SER A 307 30.72 39.62 21.09
C SER A 307 30.06 39.41 22.47
N GLY A 308 29.83 40.47 23.24
CA GLY A 308 29.26 40.37 24.60
C GLY A 308 27.85 39.74 24.64
N ASP A 309 27.15 39.75 23.52
CA ASP A 309 25.84 39.12 23.28
C ASP A 309 25.93 37.77 22.55
N GLY A 310 27.13 37.33 22.16
CA GLY A 310 27.37 36.06 21.47
C GLY A 310 26.90 36.00 20.00
N SER A 311 26.40 37.11 19.43
CA SER A 311 25.79 37.14 18.09
C SER A 311 26.79 37.15 16.94
N LYS A 312 28.07 37.45 17.21
CA LYS A 312 29.13 37.62 16.21
C LYS A 312 30.52 37.43 16.79
N CYS A 313 31.48 37.13 15.92
CA CYS A 313 32.89 37.01 16.26
C CYS A 313 33.63 38.32 15.95
N VAL A 314 34.18 38.95 16.98
CA VAL A 314 34.90 40.24 16.89
C VAL A 314 36.41 40.04 17.01
N SER A 315 37.19 40.85 16.31
CA SER A 315 38.65 40.84 16.43
C SER A 315 39.09 41.16 17.85
N LYS A 316 40.17 40.52 18.32
CA LYS A 316 40.88 40.94 19.54
C LYS A 316 41.49 42.32 19.28
N GLY A 317 40.74 43.38 19.57
CA GLY A 317 41.25 44.75 19.53
C GLY A 317 42.49 44.86 20.41
N VAL A 318 43.42 45.74 20.00
CA VAL A 318 44.65 46.01 20.73
C VAL A 318 44.30 46.37 22.19
N PRO A 319 44.83 45.65 23.20
CA PRO A 319 44.47 45.90 24.58
C PRO A 319 44.74 47.35 24.98
N TRP A 320 43.85 47.95 25.78
CA TRP A 320 43.95 49.34 26.20
C TRP A 320 45.28 49.66 26.92
N TRP A 321 45.90 48.66 27.58
CA TRP A 321 47.21 48.82 28.23
C TRP A 321 48.36 49.03 27.23
N VAL A 322 48.22 48.62 25.96
CA VAL A 322 49.21 48.90 24.91
C VAL A 322 49.24 50.41 24.62
N TRP A 323 48.07 51.07 24.60
CA TRP A 323 47.99 52.53 24.49
C TRP A 323 48.58 53.24 25.71
N LEU A 324 48.49 52.63 26.89
CA LEU A 324 49.14 53.12 28.11
C LEU A 324 50.68 53.02 28.01
N ILE A 325 51.22 51.94 27.44
CA ILE A 325 52.66 51.83 27.14
C ILE A 325 53.08 52.88 26.10
N VAL A 326 52.35 53.03 25.00
CA VAL A 326 52.63 54.05 23.98
C VAL A 326 52.61 55.46 24.59
N GLY A 327 51.65 55.75 25.48
CA GLY A 327 51.58 57.01 26.20
C GLY A 327 52.76 57.24 27.15
N ILE A 328 53.20 56.21 27.88
CA ILE A 328 54.39 56.29 28.76
C ILE A 328 55.65 56.51 27.93
N VAL A 329 55.83 55.77 26.83
CA VAL A 329 57.01 55.92 25.96
C VAL A 329 57.03 57.32 25.34
N ALA A 330 55.88 57.83 24.88
CA ALA A 330 55.78 59.20 24.39
C ALA A 330 56.11 60.23 25.48
N ALA A 331 55.64 60.03 26.72
CA ALA A 331 55.97 60.91 27.84
C ALA A 331 57.48 60.88 28.18
N VAL A 332 58.12 59.70 28.17
CA VAL A 332 59.57 59.57 28.37
C VAL A 332 60.35 60.26 27.24
N ILE A 333 59.93 60.11 25.99
CA ILE A 333 60.54 60.80 24.84
C ILE A 333 60.39 62.32 24.99
N ILE A 334 59.22 62.81 25.41
CA ILE A 334 58.99 64.23 25.67
C ILE A 334 59.88 64.72 26.82
N VAL A 335 60.04 63.95 27.90
CA VAL A 335 60.95 64.29 29.01
C VAL A 335 62.41 64.30 28.55
N VAL A 336 62.85 63.33 27.75
CA VAL A 336 64.19 63.30 27.17
C VAL A 336 64.41 64.49 26.24
N LEU A 337 63.43 64.84 25.40
CA LEU A 337 63.49 66.04 24.56
C LEU A 337 63.56 67.33 25.39
N ILE A 338 62.82 67.41 26.50
CA ILE A 338 62.89 68.54 27.45
C ILE A 338 64.28 68.60 28.12
N VAL A 339 64.86 67.45 28.49
CA VAL A 339 66.21 67.37 29.08
C VAL A 339 67.29 67.75 28.06
N VAL A 340 67.17 67.31 26.80
CA VAL A 340 68.08 67.70 25.71
C VAL A 340 67.98 69.21 25.43
N VAL A 341 66.76 69.78 25.43
CA VAL A 341 66.55 71.23 25.28
C VAL A 341 67.08 72.02 26.48
N LEU A 342 66.99 71.49 27.70
CA LEU A 342 67.57 72.09 28.91
C LEU A 342 69.12 71.99 28.93
N CYS A 343 69.70 70.89 28.42
CA CYS A 343 71.14 70.72 28.30
C CYS A 343 71.76 71.53 27.15
N CYS A 344 71.01 71.88 26.10
CA CYS A 344 71.50 72.74 25.02
C CYS A 344 71.51 74.25 25.36
N CYS A 345 70.92 74.67 26.50
CA CYS A 345 70.85 76.09 26.90
C CYS A 345 71.87 76.50 27.97
N TYR A 346 72.66 75.59 28.54
CA TYR A 346 73.74 75.92 29.48
C TYR A 346 75.02 75.14 29.18
N GLY A 347 75.93 75.80 28.44
CA GLY A 347 77.40 75.65 28.36
C GLY A 347 78.00 74.23 28.36
N GLY A 348 78.85 73.82 27.43
CA GLY A 348 79.84 74.57 26.67
C GLY A 348 81.17 73.78 26.70
N SER A 349 81.62 73.35 25.51
CA SER A 349 83.01 73.14 25.05
C SER A 349 84.08 72.52 25.96
N ALA A 350 84.60 71.34 25.56
CA ALA A 350 86.02 71.05 25.25
C ALA A 350 86.23 69.54 24.94
N GLY A 351 86.95 69.21 23.86
CA GLY A 351 87.63 67.89 23.66
C GLY A 351 89.15 68.06 23.84
N PRO A 352 90.03 67.19 23.31
CA PRO A 352 89.95 65.78 22.88
C PRO A 352 90.97 64.91 23.67
N ASP A 353 91.18 63.64 23.29
CA ASP A 353 92.52 63.03 23.08
C ASP A 353 92.40 61.54 22.69
N ASP A 354 93.32 61.14 21.83
CA ASP A 354 93.37 59.99 20.91
C ASP A 354 94.00 58.68 21.48
N GLU A 355 94.03 57.67 20.59
CA GLU A 355 94.91 56.47 20.53
C GLU A 355 94.52 55.27 21.44
N ASP A 356 94.46 54.00 21.01
CA ASP A 356 95.27 53.33 20.00
C ASP A 356 94.66 52.01 19.45
N GLU A 357 95.26 51.59 18.33
CA GLU A 357 95.00 50.48 17.39
C GLU A 357 95.09 49.01 17.89
N SER A 358 94.65 48.13 16.98
CA SER A 358 95.12 46.75 16.71
C SER A 358 94.40 45.61 17.48
N SER A 359 94.15 44.43 16.93
CA SER A 359 94.27 43.83 15.59
C SER A 359 93.72 42.39 15.68
N TYR A 360 93.18 41.88 14.56
CA TYR A 360 93.18 40.44 14.17
C TYR A 360 92.44 39.43 15.10
N SER A 361 91.82 38.34 14.67
CA SER A 361 91.77 37.60 13.41
C SER A 361 90.64 36.56 13.54
N SER A 362 90.05 36.22 12.39
CA SER A 362 89.62 34.87 11.97
C SER A 362 88.91 33.94 12.97
N GLN A 363 87.70 33.49 12.62
CA GLN A 363 87.47 32.17 12.02
C GLN A 363 85.96 31.87 11.90
N ALA A 364 85.51 31.63 10.67
CA ALA A 364 84.50 30.60 10.36
C ALA A 364 85.14 29.21 10.64
N PRO A 365 84.45 28.04 10.53
CA PRO A 365 83.16 27.75 9.90
C PRO A 365 82.30 26.89 10.86
N SER A 366 81.20 26.25 10.50
CA SER A 366 81.13 25.02 9.72
C SER A 366 79.68 24.55 9.83
N ASP A 367 79.03 24.30 8.69
CA ASP A 367 78.66 22.95 8.29
C ASP A 367 77.30 22.52 8.84
N SER A 368 76.47 21.78 8.14
CA SER A 368 76.44 21.34 6.74
C SER A 368 75.15 20.52 6.58
N CYS A 369 74.72 20.38 5.33
CA CYS A 369 74.09 19.17 4.78
C CYS A 369 72.68 18.78 5.28
N SER A 370 71.78 18.29 4.44
CA SER A 370 71.84 17.99 3.01
C SER A 370 70.45 17.52 2.60
N ASP A 371 70.06 17.92 1.39
CA ASP A 371 69.48 17.13 0.30
C ASP A 371 68.76 15.81 0.63
N SER A 372 67.59 15.65 0.03
CA SER A 372 67.35 14.65 -1.03
C SER A 372 66.01 14.97 -1.69
N PHE A 373 66.02 15.36 -2.97
CA PHE A 373 65.78 14.48 -4.14
C PHE A 373 64.33 13.95 -4.17
N SER A 374 63.55 14.03 -5.25
CA SER A 374 63.81 14.36 -6.67
C SER A 374 62.47 14.47 -7.41
N GLU A 375 62.44 15.31 -8.44
CA GLU A 375 61.94 15.09 -9.81
C GLU A 375 60.88 13.98 -10.07
N SER A 376 59.89 14.13 -10.96
CA SER A 376 59.76 15.01 -12.13
C SER A 376 58.39 14.75 -12.79
N ASP A 377 57.84 15.82 -13.36
CA ASP A 377 57.14 15.97 -14.66
C ASP A 377 56.45 14.82 -15.40
N GLY A 378 55.34 15.20 -16.06
CA GLY A 378 54.84 14.58 -17.29
C GLY A 378 53.33 14.35 -17.26
N SER A 379 52.50 15.38 -17.50
CA SER A 379 51.96 15.77 -18.81
C SER A 379 51.16 14.71 -19.59
N SER A 380 49.98 15.17 -20.03
CA SER A 380 49.30 14.90 -21.31
C SER A 380 48.05 13.98 -21.35
N HIS A 381 46.96 14.58 -21.87
CA HIS A 381 45.98 14.09 -22.86
C HIS A 381 45.23 12.75 -22.58
N SER A 382 43.96 12.53 -22.92
CA SER A 382 42.96 13.19 -23.76
C SER A 382 41.63 12.44 -23.58
N SER A 383 40.52 13.14 -23.85
CA SER A 383 39.25 12.73 -24.47
C SER A 383 38.94 11.22 -24.64
N TRP A 384 37.76 10.78 -24.18
CA TRP A 384 36.62 10.26 -24.97
C TRP A 384 35.37 10.23 -24.08
#